data_AF-A0A5C8B9C9-F1
#
_entry.id   AF-A0A5C8B9C9-F1
#
_cell.length_a   1.000
_cell.length_b   1.000
_cell.length_c   1.000
_cell.angle_alpha   90.00
_cell.angle_beta   90.00
_cell.angle_gamma   90.00
#
_symmetry.space_group_name_H-M   'P 1'
#
loop_
_entity.id
_entity.type
_entity.pdbx_description
1 polymer ?
#
loop_
_entity_poly.entity_id
_entity_poly.type
_entity_poly.pdbx_seq_one_letter_code
_entity_poly.pdbx_strand_id
1 'polypeptide(L)'
;MRLAHIDVARGLCILFVVLGHNPALTHPDSLSNACLAVFRMPLLFFIAGTFFRANIPFGTLMLDKAHALIKPFLVMAVLHAPFRLLWWDADPTEYLLGTLSGSGTYLPWVYTLWFLPHLWLVFASGWLLERVFTKQGFHSVERMLLLLMLLMLGVWLLPVFWMRPIQMLDSIWLVKGLPLSADILPISLFYFFMGHHFRALFQRAQFRWQAAALSLTVFVGLIAAYSPRTGLFSRVYTDVLGCTTAALAGIVLITQISCALSRWPTLRGPLAHCGVNSLFLLLFHSPVQSVTLKTLAALGWQRSTPAGWVAFAVSVLVSLALARLIRSSAWLGWCFLPPSQIQRKPSPLAIDGVPMKPIPLEDVAPVVRGV
;
A
#
# COMPACT_ATOMS: atom_id res chain seq x y z
N MET A 1 -22.15 6.81 1.46
CA MET A 1 -21.67 7.43 0.21
C MET A 1 -20.17 7.14 0.06
N ARG A 2 -19.73 6.47 -1.01
CA ARG A 2 -18.30 6.23 -1.26
C ARG A 2 -17.69 7.51 -1.83
N LEU A 3 -16.71 8.08 -1.15
CA LEU A 3 -16.12 9.37 -1.51
C LEU A 3 -15.15 9.19 -2.69
N ALA A 4 -15.53 9.71 -3.85
CA ALA A 4 -14.83 9.45 -5.11
C ALA A 4 -13.34 9.80 -5.07
N HIS A 5 -12.98 10.89 -4.41
CA HIS A 5 -11.57 11.32 -4.33
C HIS A 5 -10.70 10.37 -3.52
N ILE A 6 -11.26 9.60 -2.58
CA ILE A 6 -10.52 8.56 -1.85
C ILE A 6 -10.18 7.39 -2.77
N ASP A 7 -11.13 6.97 -3.61
CA ASP A 7 -10.88 5.92 -4.59
C ASP A 7 -9.90 6.40 -5.68
N VAL A 8 -10.00 7.66 -6.11
CA VAL A 8 -9.04 8.26 -7.04
C VAL A 8 -7.64 8.33 -6.40
N ALA A 9 -7.52 8.74 -5.14
CA ALA A 9 -6.24 8.78 -4.42
C ALA A 9 -5.62 7.38 -4.32
N ARG A 10 -6.43 6.36 -4.01
CA ARG A 10 -6.02 4.95 -4.06
C ARG A 10 -5.55 4.53 -5.45
N GLY A 11 -6.29 4.94 -6.48
CA GLY A 11 -5.96 4.69 -7.88
C GLY A 11 -4.61 5.27 -8.28
N LEU A 12 -4.40 6.56 -8.02
CA LEU A 12 -3.11 7.21 -8.27
C LEU A 12 -1.97 6.54 -7.51
N CYS A 13 -2.20 6.25 -6.22
CA CYS A 13 -1.22 5.59 -5.38
C CYS A 13 -0.78 4.22 -5.95
N ILE A 14 -1.73 3.37 -6.32
CA ILE A 14 -1.38 2.06 -6.89
C ILE A 14 -0.75 2.18 -8.28
N LEU A 15 -1.20 3.12 -9.12
CA LEU A 15 -0.57 3.37 -10.41
C LEU A 15 0.88 3.85 -10.27
N PHE A 16 1.20 4.66 -9.26
CA PHE A 16 2.59 5.05 -8.95
C PHE A 16 3.44 3.87 -8.44
N VAL A 17 2.84 2.89 -7.76
CA VAL A 17 3.52 1.64 -7.43
C VAL A 17 3.86 0.86 -8.70
N VAL A 18 2.90 0.68 -9.61
CA VAL A 18 3.13 -0.01 -10.90
C VAL A 18 4.22 0.71 -11.71
N LEU A 19 4.14 2.04 -11.80
CA LEU A 19 5.10 2.87 -12.51
C LEU A 19 6.50 2.71 -11.92
N GLY A 20 6.65 2.82 -10.60
CA GLY A 20 7.94 2.70 -9.93
C GLY A 20 8.51 1.27 -9.87
N HIS A 21 7.85 0.28 -10.46
CA HIS A 21 8.38 -1.06 -10.72
C HIS A 21 8.66 -1.29 -12.21
N ASN A 22 8.59 -0.24 -13.03
CA ASN A 22 8.84 -0.31 -14.47
C ASN A 22 10.27 0.12 -14.79
N PRO A 23 11.23 -0.82 -14.97
CA PRO A 23 12.63 -0.46 -15.16
C PRO A 23 12.90 0.33 -16.46
N ALA A 24 11.96 0.34 -17.43
CA ALA A 24 12.09 1.10 -18.66
C ALA A 24 11.57 2.55 -18.54
N LEU A 25 10.77 2.87 -17.52
CA LEU A 25 10.24 4.23 -17.26
C LEU A 25 10.87 4.87 -16.01
N THR A 26 11.15 4.06 -15.00
CA THR A 26 11.72 4.48 -13.72
C THR A 26 12.94 3.63 -13.43
N HIS A 27 14.11 4.13 -13.84
CA HIS A 27 15.36 3.51 -13.41
C HIS A 27 15.50 3.63 -11.89
N PRO A 28 16.12 2.64 -11.21
CA PRO A 28 16.29 2.65 -9.76
C PRO A 28 16.88 3.96 -9.23
N ASP A 29 17.84 4.53 -9.95
CA ASP A 29 18.58 5.74 -9.59
C ASP A 29 17.99 7.03 -10.19
N SER A 30 16.86 6.93 -10.89
CA SER A 30 16.22 8.11 -11.49
C SER A 30 15.57 9.00 -10.42
N LEU A 31 15.62 10.32 -10.64
CA LEU A 31 14.94 11.30 -9.79
C LEU A 31 13.44 11.02 -9.70
N SER A 32 12.80 10.59 -10.78
CA SER A 32 11.38 10.24 -10.79
C SER A 32 11.07 9.09 -9.84
N ASN A 33 11.87 8.02 -9.84
CA ASN A 33 11.72 6.91 -8.90
C ASN A 33 11.98 7.35 -7.45
N ALA A 34 13.01 8.16 -7.22
CA ALA A 34 13.31 8.71 -5.90
C ALA A 34 12.13 9.53 -5.35
N CYS A 35 11.59 10.45 -6.14
CA CYS A 35 10.40 11.25 -5.79
C CYS A 35 9.20 10.38 -5.46
N LEU A 36 8.88 9.39 -6.30
CA LEU A 36 7.75 8.49 -6.06
C LEU A 36 7.95 7.64 -4.80
N ALA A 37 9.18 7.17 -4.55
CA ALA A 37 9.50 6.31 -3.43
C ALA A 37 9.28 7.00 -2.07
N VAL A 38 9.52 8.32 -2.00
CA VAL A 38 9.36 9.13 -0.77
C VAL A 38 7.95 9.07 -0.20
N PHE A 39 6.90 9.13 -1.03
CA PHE A 39 5.52 9.22 -0.52
C PHE A 39 4.64 8.01 -0.85
N ARG A 40 4.95 7.17 -1.85
CA ARG A 40 4.02 6.10 -2.28
C ARG A 40 3.68 5.09 -1.18
N MET A 41 4.68 4.62 -0.42
CA MET A 41 4.46 3.67 0.68
C MET A 41 3.83 4.36 1.89
N PRO A 42 4.32 5.53 2.35
CA PRO A 42 3.61 6.34 3.35
C PRO A 42 2.14 6.59 3.02
N LEU A 43 1.82 6.92 1.77
CA LEU A 43 0.47 7.15 1.30
C LEU A 43 -0.40 5.88 1.36
N LEU A 44 0.15 4.70 1.01
CA LEU A 44 -0.57 3.43 1.17
C LEU A 44 -0.95 3.16 2.63
N PHE A 45 -0.02 3.33 3.57
CA PHE A 45 -0.29 3.16 4.99
C PHE A 45 -1.28 4.20 5.52
N PHE A 46 -1.11 5.46 5.15
CA PHE A 46 -2.04 6.54 5.48
C PHE A 46 -3.45 6.21 5.02
N ILE A 47 -3.63 5.86 3.74
CA ILE A 47 -4.94 5.49 3.23
C ILE A 47 -5.48 4.25 3.97
N ALA A 48 -4.67 3.23 4.25
CA ALA A 48 -5.13 2.06 5.01
C ALA A 48 -5.64 2.45 6.41
N GLY A 49 -4.96 3.39 7.08
CA GLY A 49 -5.36 3.97 8.36
C GLY A 49 -6.71 4.67 8.34
N THR A 50 -7.08 5.32 7.22
CA THR A 50 -8.42 5.93 7.08
C THR A 50 -9.56 4.89 7.13
N PHE A 51 -9.28 3.61 6.85
CA PHE A 51 -10.26 2.52 6.94
C PHE A 51 -10.18 1.73 8.25
N PHE A 52 -9.25 2.09 9.14
CA PHE A 52 -9.08 1.43 10.42
C PHE A 52 -10.28 1.68 11.35
N ARG A 53 -10.67 0.62 12.08
CA ARG A 53 -11.79 0.61 13.02
C ARG A 53 -11.36 -0.10 14.30
N ALA A 54 -10.94 0.65 15.30
CA ALA A 54 -10.46 0.11 16.57
C ALA A 54 -11.57 -0.47 17.46
N ASN A 55 -12.83 -0.10 17.20
CA ASN A 55 -13.99 -0.52 18.00
C ASN A 55 -14.37 -1.99 17.76
N ILE A 56 -13.89 -2.61 16.68
CA ILE A 56 -14.15 -4.01 16.36
C ILE A 56 -13.29 -4.91 17.28
N PRO A 57 -13.78 -6.08 17.74
CA PRO A 57 -12.98 -7.06 18.47
C PRO A 57 -11.74 -7.50 17.69
N PHE A 58 -10.63 -7.74 18.40
CA PHE A 58 -9.35 -8.08 17.79
C PHE A 58 -9.43 -9.30 16.86
N GLY A 59 -10.00 -10.41 17.31
CA GLY A 59 -10.09 -11.64 16.52
C GLY A 59 -10.84 -11.46 15.21
N THR A 60 -11.94 -10.70 15.22
CA THR A 60 -12.74 -10.38 14.03
C THR A 60 -11.95 -9.51 13.05
N LEU A 61 -11.28 -8.46 13.55
CA LEU A 61 -10.41 -7.63 12.73
C LEU A 61 -9.29 -8.48 12.10
N MET A 62 -8.63 -9.35 12.86
CA MET A 62 -7.52 -10.16 12.36
C MET A 62 -7.95 -11.18 11.33
N LEU A 63 -9.10 -11.82 11.51
CA LEU A 63 -9.66 -12.76 10.53
C LEU A 63 -10.04 -12.05 9.23
N ASP A 64 -10.72 -10.90 9.32
CA ASP A 64 -11.08 -10.09 8.16
C ASP A 64 -9.85 -9.64 7.37
N LYS A 65 -8.80 -9.19 8.07
CA LYS A 65 -7.54 -8.78 7.44
C LYS A 65 -6.75 -9.97 6.91
N ALA A 66 -6.79 -11.13 7.56
CA ALA A 66 -6.14 -12.33 7.07
C ALA A 66 -6.76 -12.78 5.73
N HIS A 67 -8.09 -12.78 5.62
CA HIS A 67 -8.77 -13.08 4.36
C HIS A 67 -8.49 -12.06 3.25
N ALA A 68 -8.30 -10.79 3.59
CA ALA A 68 -8.06 -9.73 2.62
C ALA A 68 -6.58 -9.56 2.21
N LEU A 69 -5.63 -9.97 3.05
CA LEU A 69 -4.20 -9.69 2.86
C LEU A 69 -3.35 -10.97 2.86
N ILE A 70 -3.43 -11.79 3.91
CA ILE A 70 -2.59 -12.99 4.06
C ILE A 70 -2.98 -14.06 3.04
N LYS A 71 -4.27 -14.35 2.90
CA LYS A 71 -4.75 -15.38 1.98
C LYS A 71 -4.34 -15.09 0.52
N PRO A 72 -4.58 -13.90 -0.06
CA PRO A 72 -4.11 -13.58 -1.41
C PRO A 72 -2.59 -13.66 -1.55
N PHE A 73 -1.83 -13.26 -0.53
CA PHE A 73 -0.37 -13.41 -0.52
C PHE A 73 0.04 -14.88 -0.60
N LEU A 74 -0.52 -15.74 0.26
CA LEU A 74 -0.20 -17.17 0.28
C LEU A 74 -0.60 -17.85 -1.03
N VAL A 75 -1.76 -17.51 -1.58
CA VAL A 75 -2.19 -18.03 -2.89
C VAL A 75 -1.17 -17.65 -3.98
N MET A 76 -0.71 -16.39 -4.02
CA MET A 76 0.31 -15.98 -4.99
C MET A 76 1.65 -16.70 -4.76
N ALA A 77 2.09 -16.87 -3.51
CA ALA A 77 3.32 -17.60 -3.20
C ALA A 77 3.20 -19.07 -3.67
N VAL A 78 2.12 -19.76 -3.35
CA VAL A 78 1.90 -21.15 -3.77
C VAL A 78 1.80 -21.28 -5.29
N LEU A 79 1.07 -20.39 -5.97
CA LEU A 79 0.94 -20.40 -7.43
C LEU A 79 2.28 -20.18 -8.13
N HIS A 80 3.18 -19.37 -7.53
CA HIS A 80 4.49 -19.11 -8.10
C HIS A 80 5.53 -20.19 -7.76
N ALA A 81 5.32 -21.00 -6.72
CA ALA A 81 6.32 -21.94 -6.23
C ALA A 81 6.82 -22.94 -7.29
N PRO A 82 5.96 -23.64 -8.06
CA PRO A 82 6.43 -24.61 -9.07
C PRO A 82 7.32 -23.96 -10.14
N PHE A 83 6.93 -22.77 -10.59
CA PHE A 83 7.69 -22.00 -11.57
C PHE A 83 9.05 -21.56 -11.06
N ARG A 84 9.20 -21.38 -9.74
CA ARG A 84 10.41 -20.85 -9.13
C ARG A 84 11.40 -21.92 -8.72
N LEU A 85 10.89 -23.01 -8.17
CA LEU A 85 11.71 -24.13 -7.72
C LEU A 85 12.22 -24.96 -8.90
N LEU A 86 11.47 -25.04 -10.01
CA LEU A 86 11.83 -25.89 -11.14
C LEU A 86 12.55 -25.14 -12.29
N TRP A 87 12.22 -23.87 -12.53
CA TRP A 87 12.72 -23.13 -13.70
C TRP A 87 13.61 -21.91 -13.39
N TRP A 88 13.69 -21.46 -12.14
CA TRP A 88 14.27 -20.15 -11.81
C TRP A 88 15.29 -20.17 -10.66
N ASP A 89 15.81 -21.35 -10.32
CA ASP A 89 16.86 -21.59 -9.31
C ASP A 89 16.60 -20.90 -7.97
N ALA A 90 15.35 -20.83 -7.52
CA ALA A 90 15.06 -20.36 -6.17
C ALA A 90 15.43 -21.46 -5.16
N ASP A 91 16.25 -21.12 -4.16
CA ASP A 91 16.55 -22.02 -3.05
C ASP A 91 15.24 -22.40 -2.32
N PRO A 92 14.91 -23.71 -2.20
CA PRO A 92 13.66 -24.14 -1.59
C PRO A 92 13.49 -23.68 -0.14
N THR A 93 14.60 -23.65 0.62
CA THR A 93 14.62 -23.19 2.00
C THR A 93 14.35 -21.70 2.09
N GLU A 94 14.99 -20.85 1.29
CA GLU A 94 14.68 -19.42 1.22
C GLU A 94 13.22 -19.18 0.80
N TYR A 95 12.72 -19.92 -0.20
CA TYR A 95 11.34 -19.75 -0.65
C TYR A 95 10.32 -20.10 0.44
N LEU A 96 10.55 -21.19 1.16
CA LEU A 96 9.73 -21.60 2.30
C LEU A 96 9.80 -20.57 3.42
N LEU A 97 11.01 -20.13 3.80
CA LEU A 97 11.22 -19.10 4.81
C LEU A 97 10.54 -17.79 4.42
N GLY A 98 10.62 -17.39 3.16
CA GLY A 98 9.94 -16.20 2.63
C GLY A 98 8.43 -16.30 2.68
N THR A 99 7.89 -17.47 2.35
CA THR A 99 6.45 -17.73 2.40
C THR A 99 5.92 -17.71 3.84
N LEU A 100 6.63 -18.37 4.77
CA LEU A 100 6.24 -18.44 6.18
C LEU A 100 6.45 -17.13 6.92
N SER A 101 7.58 -16.45 6.68
CA SER A 101 7.89 -15.17 7.31
C SER A 101 7.10 -14.02 6.70
N GLY A 102 6.48 -14.18 5.53
CA GLY A 102 5.88 -13.07 4.78
C GLY A 102 6.89 -12.00 4.35
N SER A 103 8.19 -12.31 4.39
CA SER A 103 9.22 -11.36 3.99
C SER A 103 9.52 -11.50 2.51
N GLY A 104 9.33 -10.40 1.77
CA GLY A 104 9.61 -10.36 0.33
C GLY A 104 11.09 -10.53 -0.01
N THR A 105 12.01 -10.35 0.95
CA THR A 105 13.45 -10.45 0.70
C THR A 105 13.94 -11.87 0.42
N TYR A 106 13.18 -12.89 0.85
CA TYR A 106 13.44 -14.29 0.51
C TYR A 106 12.58 -14.79 -0.65
N LEU A 107 11.73 -13.93 -1.24
CA LEU A 107 10.83 -14.29 -2.34
C LEU A 107 11.16 -13.50 -3.61
N PRO A 108 12.10 -13.98 -4.44
CA PRO A 108 12.42 -13.35 -5.72
C PRO A 108 11.13 -13.15 -6.53
N TRP A 109 10.93 -11.93 -7.04
CA TRP A 109 9.77 -11.46 -7.83
C TRP A 109 8.41 -11.39 -7.14
N VAL A 110 8.14 -12.21 -6.13
CA VAL A 110 6.97 -12.04 -5.24
C VAL A 110 7.28 -11.00 -4.16
N TYR A 111 8.51 -10.50 -4.10
CA TYR A 111 8.98 -9.54 -3.11
C TYR A 111 8.06 -8.33 -2.97
N THR A 112 7.49 -7.82 -4.07
CA THR A 112 6.54 -6.69 -4.07
C THR A 112 5.31 -6.90 -3.19
N LEU A 113 4.96 -8.17 -2.90
CA LEU A 113 3.84 -8.53 -2.04
C LEU A 113 4.16 -8.46 -0.55
N TRP A 114 5.41 -8.16 -0.14
CA TRP A 114 5.80 -7.96 1.26
C TRP A 114 4.85 -7.04 2.03
N PHE A 115 4.27 -6.08 1.33
CA PHE A 115 3.34 -5.10 1.88
C PHE A 115 2.08 -5.75 2.47
N LEU A 116 1.57 -6.85 1.92
CA LEU A 116 0.33 -7.49 2.39
C LEU A 116 0.48 -8.09 3.81
N PRO A 117 1.42 -9.01 4.06
CA PRO A 117 1.64 -9.55 5.40
C PRO A 117 2.10 -8.47 6.39
N HIS A 118 2.90 -7.51 5.93
CA HIS A 118 3.27 -6.38 6.78
C HIS A 118 2.07 -5.50 7.16
N LEU A 119 1.18 -5.20 6.21
CA LEU A 119 -0.02 -4.40 6.48
C LEU A 119 -0.97 -5.14 7.45
N TRP A 120 -1.05 -6.47 7.38
CA TRP A 120 -1.78 -7.27 8.36
C TRP A 120 -1.19 -7.06 9.78
N LEU A 121 0.13 -7.10 9.92
CA LEU A 121 0.81 -6.79 11.19
C LEU A 121 0.54 -5.35 11.65
N VAL A 122 0.57 -4.36 10.75
CA VAL A 122 0.23 -2.95 11.05
C VAL A 122 -1.19 -2.83 11.60
N PHE A 123 -2.17 -3.55 11.05
CA PHE A 123 -3.54 -3.58 11.60
C PHE A 123 -3.58 -4.21 13.00
N ALA A 124 -2.82 -5.28 13.23
CA ALA A 124 -2.75 -5.96 14.52
C ALA A 124 -2.16 -5.04 15.60
N SER A 125 -0.99 -4.48 15.32
CA SER A 125 -0.27 -3.57 16.21
C SER A 125 -1.00 -2.25 16.39
N GLY A 126 -1.65 -1.73 15.35
CA GLY A 126 -2.48 -0.53 15.43
C GLY A 126 -3.70 -0.72 16.34
N TRP A 127 -4.32 -1.90 16.34
CA TRP A 127 -5.37 -2.23 17.30
C TRP A 127 -4.86 -2.24 18.73
N LEU A 128 -3.72 -2.89 18.98
CA LEU A 128 -3.13 -2.92 20.32
C LEU A 128 -2.76 -1.51 20.79
N LEU A 129 -2.11 -0.71 19.94
CA LEU A 129 -1.68 0.64 20.30
C LEU A 129 -2.88 1.56 20.58
N GLU A 130 -3.95 1.48 19.80
CA GLU A 130 -5.16 2.28 20.06
C GLU A 130 -5.87 1.87 21.36
N ARG A 131 -5.81 0.57 21.73
CA ARG A 131 -6.30 0.10 23.04
C ARG A 131 -5.46 0.66 24.18
N VAL A 132 -4.13 0.71 24.04
CA VAL A 132 -3.25 1.36 25.01
C VAL A 132 -3.57 2.85 25.12
N PHE A 133 -3.69 3.56 24.00
CA PHE A 133 -4.01 4.98 23.98
C PHE A 133 -5.35 5.31 24.65
N THR A 134 -6.37 4.49 24.38
CA THR A 134 -7.70 4.67 24.98
C THR A 134 -7.69 4.32 26.46
N LYS A 135 -7.05 3.22 26.86
CA LYS A 135 -6.97 2.78 28.27
C LYS A 135 -6.22 3.78 29.15
N GLN A 136 -5.14 4.37 28.64
CA GLN A 136 -4.34 5.37 29.36
C GLN A 136 -4.91 6.78 29.26
N GLY A 137 -5.97 6.99 28.47
CA GLY A 137 -6.60 8.31 28.34
C GLY A 137 -5.76 9.34 27.57
N PHE A 138 -4.80 8.91 26.73
CA PHE A 138 -3.93 9.87 26.03
C PHE A 138 -4.70 10.80 25.10
N HIS A 139 -4.41 12.10 25.20
CA HIS A 139 -4.95 13.14 24.35
C HIS A 139 -4.28 13.16 22.96
N SER A 140 -4.87 13.89 22.01
CA SER A 140 -4.40 13.95 20.62
C SER A 140 -2.93 14.36 20.46
N VAL A 141 -2.45 15.30 21.28
CA VAL A 141 -1.06 15.78 21.24
C VAL A 141 -0.11 14.71 21.76
N GLU A 142 -0.42 14.07 22.88
CA GLU A 142 0.39 12.99 23.46
C GLU A 142 0.49 11.80 22.51
N ARG A 143 -0.63 11.41 21.89
CA ARG A 143 -0.65 10.39 20.85
C ARG A 143 0.29 10.76 19.70
N MET A 144 0.26 12.01 19.24
CA MET A 144 1.15 12.48 18.17
C MET A 144 2.63 12.42 18.58
N LEU A 145 2.96 12.86 19.79
CA LEU A 145 4.33 12.81 20.32
C LEU A 145 4.83 11.37 20.42
N LEU A 146 4.01 10.45 20.92
CA LEU A 146 4.34 9.02 21.00
C LEU A 146 4.53 8.40 19.61
N LEU A 147 3.71 8.78 18.63
CA LEU A 147 3.87 8.32 17.24
C LEU A 147 5.15 8.88 16.60
N LEU A 148 5.54 10.12 16.91
CA LEU A 148 6.80 10.70 16.47
C LEU A 148 8.01 9.99 17.11
N MET A 149 7.94 9.68 18.41
CA MET A 149 8.96 8.86 19.08
C MET A 149 9.06 7.47 18.44
N LEU A 150 7.92 6.85 18.12
CA LEU A 150 7.86 5.56 17.45
C LEU A 150 8.47 5.61 16.04
N LEU A 151 8.23 6.69 15.29
CA LEU A 151 8.87 6.92 13.99
C LEU A 151 10.39 7.04 14.14
N MET A 152 10.88 7.84 15.08
CA MET A 152 12.31 8.01 15.34
C MET A 152 12.97 6.68 15.74
N LEU A 153 12.34 5.94 16.64
CA LEU A 153 12.78 4.60 17.03
C LEU A 153 12.81 3.66 15.82
N GLY A 154 11.79 3.70 14.96
CA GLY A 154 11.72 2.92 13.74
C GLY A 154 12.89 3.17 12.80
N VAL A 155 13.20 4.44 12.53
CA VAL A 155 14.33 4.83 11.68
C VAL A 155 15.66 4.35 12.28
N TRP A 156 15.82 4.48 13.60
CA TRP A 156 17.00 3.99 14.30
C TRP A 156 17.15 2.46 14.26
N LEU A 157 16.04 1.71 14.28
CA LEU A 157 16.04 0.24 14.23
C LEU A 157 16.28 -0.35 12.84
N LEU A 158 16.10 0.42 11.75
CA LEU A 158 16.29 -0.05 10.37
C LEU A 158 17.60 -0.82 10.15
N PRO A 159 18.80 -0.27 10.50
CA PRO A 159 20.04 -0.99 10.29
C PRO A 159 20.20 -2.18 11.23
N VAL A 160 19.50 -2.25 12.36
CA VAL A 160 19.73 -3.28 13.40
C VAL A 160 19.42 -4.67 12.88
N PHE A 161 18.34 -4.84 12.12
CA PHE A 161 17.87 -6.15 11.63
C PHE A 161 18.09 -6.38 10.14
N TRP A 162 18.63 -5.40 9.42
CA TRP A 162 18.81 -5.45 7.98
C TRP A 162 20.15 -6.08 7.58
N MET A 163 20.09 -7.15 6.78
CA MET A 163 21.25 -7.84 6.19
C MET A 163 22.33 -8.19 7.24
N ARG A 164 21.90 -8.76 8.37
CA ARG A 164 22.80 -9.12 9.47
C ARG A 164 23.31 -10.55 9.32
N PRO A 165 24.63 -10.77 9.28
CA PRO A 165 25.17 -12.13 9.31
C PRO A 165 24.96 -12.70 10.72
N ILE A 166 24.42 -13.91 10.79
CA ILE A 166 24.33 -14.72 12.00
C ILE A 166 25.08 -16.02 11.71
N GLN A 167 26.01 -16.37 12.59
CA GLN A 167 26.69 -17.65 12.53
C GLN A 167 25.80 -18.70 13.21
N MET A 168 25.37 -19.69 12.44
CA MET A 168 24.68 -20.87 12.96
C MET A 168 25.49 -22.09 12.56
N LEU A 169 26.07 -22.77 13.54
CA LEU A 169 27.02 -23.88 13.33
C LEU A 169 28.21 -23.39 12.47
N ASP A 170 28.53 -24.12 11.39
CA ASP A 170 29.60 -23.80 10.45
C ASP A 170 29.14 -22.94 9.25
N SER A 171 27.91 -22.41 9.29
CA SER A 171 27.33 -21.63 8.20
C SER A 171 26.99 -20.19 8.63
N ILE A 172 27.30 -19.24 7.76
CA ILE A 172 26.90 -17.83 7.93
C ILE A 172 25.57 -17.62 7.21
N TRP A 173 24.53 -17.35 7.97
CA TRP A 173 23.20 -17.04 7.46
C TRP A 173 22.97 -15.54 7.48
N LEU A 174 22.47 -14.99 6.38
CA LEU A 174 22.16 -13.57 6.30
C LEU A 174 20.69 -13.33 6.65
N VAL A 175 20.43 -12.68 7.79
CA VAL A 175 19.07 -12.27 8.17
C VAL A 175 18.65 -11.07 7.32
N LYS A 176 17.68 -11.31 6.44
CA LYS A 176 17.15 -10.31 5.49
C LYS A 176 15.95 -9.55 6.08
N GLY A 177 16.06 -9.07 7.32
CA GLY A 177 14.99 -8.39 8.07
C GLY A 177 14.19 -9.31 8.98
N LEU A 178 13.31 -8.72 9.80
CA LEU A 178 12.43 -9.46 10.71
C LEU A 178 11.22 -10.07 9.96
N PRO A 179 10.60 -11.14 10.50
CA PRO A 179 9.35 -11.67 9.97
C PRO A 179 8.28 -10.59 9.82
N LEU A 180 7.47 -10.70 8.77
CA LEU A 180 6.42 -9.76 8.38
C LEU A 180 6.94 -8.32 8.18
N SER A 181 8.26 -8.16 7.97
CA SER A 181 8.94 -6.86 7.98
C SER A 181 8.66 -6.07 9.27
N ALA A 182 8.68 -6.73 10.43
CA ALA A 182 8.40 -6.09 11.72
C ALA A 182 9.42 -4.98 12.07
N ASP A 183 10.61 -4.99 11.48
CA ASP A 183 11.65 -3.99 11.64
C ASP A 183 11.24 -2.58 11.16
N ILE A 184 10.33 -2.48 10.19
CA ILE A 184 9.80 -1.20 9.69
C ILE A 184 8.44 -0.83 10.29
N LEU A 185 7.88 -1.69 11.16
CA LEU A 185 6.57 -1.51 11.78
C LEU A 185 6.39 -0.15 12.46
N PRO A 186 7.36 0.39 13.23
CA PRO A 186 7.18 1.69 13.89
C PRO A 186 6.95 2.84 12.90
N ILE A 187 7.66 2.83 11.76
CA ILE A 187 7.52 3.82 10.68
C ILE A 187 6.15 3.68 10.00
N SER A 188 5.75 2.45 9.68
CA SER A 188 4.46 2.17 9.07
C SER A 188 3.28 2.55 9.97
N LEU A 189 3.40 2.29 11.29
CA LEU A 189 2.40 2.67 12.29
C LEU A 189 2.23 4.19 12.37
N PHE A 190 3.30 4.97 12.30
CA PHE A 190 3.21 6.42 12.24
C PHE A 190 2.29 6.87 11.09
N TYR A 191 2.58 6.49 9.85
CA TYR A 191 1.77 6.90 8.70
C TYR A 191 0.35 6.34 8.75
N PHE A 192 0.18 5.11 9.22
CA PHE A 192 -1.13 4.50 9.42
C PHE A 192 -1.99 5.27 10.43
N PHE A 193 -1.43 5.65 11.58
CA PHE A 193 -2.15 6.44 12.57
C PHE A 193 -2.38 7.89 12.13
N MET A 194 -1.49 8.49 11.35
CA MET A 194 -1.76 9.78 10.70
C MET A 194 -3.03 9.67 9.84
N GLY A 195 -3.17 8.59 9.07
CA GLY A 195 -4.38 8.30 8.30
C GLY A 195 -5.63 8.11 9.15
N HIS A 196 -5.49 7.43 10.29
CA HIS A 196 -6.59 7.24 11.24
C HIS A 196 -7.04 8.57 11.88
N HIS A 197 -6.08 9.37 12.37
CA HIS A 197 -6.32 10.63 13.05
C HIS A 197 -6.92 11.69 12.11
N PHE A 198 -6.36 11.83 10.90
CA PHE A 198 -6.83 12.80 9.91
C PHE A 198 -7.94 12.27 8.99
N ARG A 199 -8.55 11.13 9.32
CA ARG A 199 -9.60 10.49 8.51
C ARG A 199 -10.74 11.45 8.18
N ALA A 200 -11.24 12.21 9.17
CA ALA A 200 -12.36 13.13 8.96
C ALA A 200 -11.99 14.27 7.99
N LEU A 201 -10.79 14.83 8.13
CA LEU A 201 -10.27 15.86 7.22
C LEU A 201 -10.09 15.30 5.80
N PHE A 202 -9.49 14.11 5.68
CA PHE A 202 -9.28 13.45 4.40
C PHE A 202 -10.61 13.12 3.68
N GLN A 203 -11.62 12.68 4.43
CA GLN A 203 -12.95 12.40 3.89
C GLN A 203 -13.69 13.66 3.43
N ARG A 204 -13.50 14.79 4.11
CA ARG A 204 -14.11 16.08 3.77
C ARG A 204 -13.23 16.94 2.86
N ALA A 205 -12.10 16.41 2.39
CA ALA A 205 -11.14 17.15 1.60
C ALA A 205 -11.79 17.71 0.33
N GLN A 206 -11.55 18.99 0.11
CA GLN A 206 -11.94 19.74 -1.08
C GLN A 206 -10.66 20.23 -1.75
N PHE A 207 -10.69 20.40 -3.07
CA PHE A 207 -9.54 20.97 -3.78
C PHE A 207 -9.33 22.43 -3.36
N ARG A 208 -8.13 22.73 -2.86
CA ARG A 208 -7.65 24.04 -2.45
C ARG A 208 -6.30 24.28 -3.12
N TRP A 209 -6.24 25.21 -4.07
CA TRP A 209 -5.02 25.48 -4.82
C TRP A 209 -3.87 25.93 -3.92
N GLN A 210 -4.15 26.66 -2.82
CA GLN A 210 -3.09 27.09 -1.89
C GLN A 210 -2.42 25.88 -1.22
N ALA A 211 -3.23 24.89 -0.80
CA ALA A 211 -2.70 23.67 -0.19
C ALA A 211 -1.91 22.86 -1.22
N ALA A 212 -2.39 22.78 -2.47
CA ALA A 212 -1.67 22.12 -3.56
C ALA A 212 -0.31 22.80 -3.82
N ALA A 213 -0.31 24.12 -4.01
CA ALA A 213 0.89 24.90 -4.26
C ALA A 213 1.89 24.80 -3.09
N LEU A 214 1.45 24.99 -1.85
CA LEU A 214 2.32 24.86 -0.67
C LEU A 214 2.91 23.45 -0.56
N SER A 215 2.07 22.41 -0.71
CA SER A 215 2.55 21.03 -0.64
C SER A 215 3.54 20.69 -1.75
N LEU A 216 3.32 21.21 -2.97
CA LEU A 216 4.24 21.05 -4.09
C LEU A 216 5.56 21.78 -3.83
N THR A 217 5.52 23.03 -3.38
CA THR A 217 6.72 23.82 -3.06
C THR A 217 7.54 23.16 -1.96
N VAL A 218 6.90 22.71 -0.87
CA VAL A 218 7.59 21.99 0.21
C VAL A 218 8.18 20.68 -0.31
N PHE A 219 7.41 19.90 -1.08
CA PHE A 219 7.87 18.63 -1.63
C PHE A 219 9.08 18.83 -2.55
N VAL A 220 8.97 19.70 -3.55
CA VAL A 220 10.03 19.98 -4.51
C VAL A 220 11.23 20.62 -3.83
N GLY A 221 11.01 21.57 -2.92
CA GLY A 221 12.07 22.23 -2.15
C GLY A 221 12.89 21.24 -1.33
N LEU A 222 12.23 20.30 -0.63
CA LEU A 222 12.93 19.25 0.14
C LEU A 222 13.68 18.27 -0.76
N ILE A 223 13.07 17.86 -1.89
CA ILE A 223 13.73 17.01 -2.87
C ILE A 223 15.00 17.68 -3.43
N ALA A 224 14.90 18.96 -3.81
CA ALA A 224 16.02 19.72 -4.35
C ALA A 224 17.11 20.00 -3.32
N ALA A 225 16.75 20.37 -2.09
CA ALA A 225 17.71 20.77 -1.07
C ALA A 225 18.39 19.59 -0.37
N TYR A 226 17.67 18.50 -0.13
CA TYR A 226 18.15 17.41 0.75
C TYR A 226 18.17 16.03 0.08
N SER A 227 17.57 15.87 -1.10
CA SER A 227 17.46 14.58 -1.80
C SER A 227 17.06 13.41 -0.87
N PRO A 228 15.98 13.55 -0.06
CA PRO A 228 15.56 12.50 0.86
C PRO A 228 15.24 11.22 0.10
N ARG A 229 15.74 10.09 0.60
CA ARG A 229 15.46 8.76 0.05
C ARG A 229 14.69 7.94 1.06
N THR A 230 13.55 7.44 0.63
CA THR A 230 12.73 6.51 1.39
C THR A 230 12.51 5.24 0.58
N GLY A 231 12.90 4.10 1.14
CA GLY A 231 12.69 2.79 0.58
C GLY A 231 12.42 1.81 1.70
N LEU A 232 11.17 1.70 2.12
CA LEU A 232 10.82 0.84 3.28
C LEU A 232 11.17 -0.63 3.04
N PHE A 233 11.03 -1.13 1.80
CA PHE A 233 11.49 -2.48 1.46
C PHE A 233 13.01 -2.62 1.56
N SER A 234 13.76 -1.60 1.14
CA SER A 234 15.23 -1.60 1.16
C SER A 234 15.81 -1.07 2.49
N ARG A 235 14.96 -0.79 3.48
CA ARG A 235 15.30 -0.23 4.80
C ARG A 235 16.10 1.09 4.69
N VAL A 236 15.76 1.91 3.70
CA VAL A 236 16.37 3.23 3.48
C VAL A 236 15.45 4.32 4.01
N TYR A 237 15.96 5.15 4.90
CA TYR A 237 15.32 6.36 5.40
C TYR A 237 16.41 7.38 5.78
N THR A 238 16.81 8.23 4.82
CA THR A 238 18.08 8.98 4.95
C THR A 238 18.06 10.08 6.01
N ASP A 239 16.94 10.75 6.18
CA ASP A 239 16.77 11.81 7.17
C ASP A 239 15.35 11.80 7.73
N VAL A 240 15.22 11.82 9.07
CA VAL A 240 13.92 11.70 9.72
C VAL A 240 13.00 12.85 9.33
N LEU A 241 13.47 14.09 9.39
CA LEU A 241 12.64 15.27 9.18
C LEU A 241 12.31 15.48 7.71
N GLY A 242 13.33 15.44 6.84
CA GLY A 242 13.23 15.62 5.40
C GLY A 242 12.37 14.55 4.74
N CYS A 243 12.59 13.26 5.03
CA CYS A 243 11.77 12.19 4.47
C CYS A 243 10.32 12.27 4.96
N THR A 244 10.11 12.52 6.26
CA THR A 244 8.75 12.57 6.82
C THR A 244 7.97 13.77 6.30
N THR A 245 8.60 14.94 6.27
CA THR A 245 7.97 16.17 5.78
C THR A 245 7.67 16.06 4.29
N ALA A 246 8.59 15.52 3.49
CA ALA A 246 8.36 15.27 2.07
C ALA A 246 7.26 14.21 1.85
N ALA A 247 7.22 13.13 2.63
CA ALA A 247 6.17 12.14 2.54
C ALA A 247 4.78 12.73 2.87
N LEU A 248 4.67 13.52 3.95
CA LEU A 248 3.42 14.20 4.33
C LEU A 248 3.00 15.25 3.29
N ALA A 249 3.95 16.04 2.77
CA ALA A 249 3.69 16.99 1.68
C ALA A 249 3.18 16.26 0.43
N GLY A 250 3.80 15.14 0.06
CA GLY A 250 3.36 14.28 -1.04
C GLY A 250 1.95 13.72 -0.82
N ILE A 251 1.61 13.27 0.40
CA ILE A 251 0.25 12.80 0.74
C ILE A 251 -0.79 13.92 0.55
N VAL A 252 -0.49 15.14 1.04
CA VAL A 252 -1.38 16.30 0.86
C VAL A 252 -1.51 16.63 -0.63
N LEU A 253 -0.41 16.66 -1.38
CA LEU A 253 -0.40 16.92 -2.81
C LEU A 253 -1.26 15.92 -3.59
N ILE A 254 -1.09 14.62 -3.35
CA ILE A 254 -1.91 13.58 -4.00
C ILE A 254 -3.37 13.70 -3.59
N THR A 255 -3.67 14.09 -2.35
CA THR A 255 -5.05 14.35 -1.92
C THR A 255 -5.67 15.49 -2.73
N GLN A 256 -4.94 16.60 -2.90
CA GLN A 256 -5.40 17.75 -3.69
C GLN A 256 -5.59 17.39 -5.17
N ILE A 257 -4.62 16.68 -5.77
CA ILE A 257 -4.73 16.18 -7.14
C ILE A 257 -5.96 15.28 -7.28
N SER A 258 -6.20 14.38 -6.32
CA SER A 258 -7.35 13.48 -6.35
C SER A 258 -8.67 14.23 -6.27
N CYS A 259 -8.76 15.27 -5.43
CA CYS A 259 -9.93 16.14 -5.37
C CYS A 259 -10.16 16.90 -6.69
N ALA A 260 -9.10 17.38 -7.34
CA ALA A 260 -9.19 18.06 -8.64
C ALA A 260 -9.66 17.11 -9.75
N LEU A 261 -9.00 15.96 -9.89
CA LEU A 261 -9.32 14.96 -10.92
C LEU A 261 -10.72 14.36 -10.72
N SER A 262 -11.23 14.32 -9.49
CA SER A 262 -12.59 13.84 -9.19
C SER A 262 -13.69 14.73 -9.77
N ARG A 263 -13.37 15.97 -10.18
CA ARG A 263 -14.32 16.87 -10.85
C ARG A 263 -14.55 16.48 -12.32
N TRP A 264 -13.69 15.65 -12.89
CA TRP A 264 -13.68 15.31 -14.32
C TRP A 264 -14.15 13.86 -14.49
N PRO A 265 -15.39 13.60 -14.97
CA PRO A 265 -15.95 12.24 -15.01
C PRO A 265 -15.09 11.23 -15.79
N THR A 266 -14.47 11.69 -16.88
CA THR A 266 -13.59 10.89 -17.75
C THR A 266 -12.33 10.38 -17.05
N LEU A 267 -11.80 11.13 -16.08
CA LEU A 267 -10.62 10.73 -15.29
C LEU A 267 -11.03 10.04 -13.98
N ARG A 268 -12.10 10.53 -13.34
CA ARG A 268 -12.62 9.98 -12.09
C ARG A 268 -12.94 8.49 -12.21
N GLY A 269 -13.68 8.09 -13.25
CA GLY A 269 -14.14 6.71 -13.42
C GLY A 269 -12.98 5.71 -13.47
N PRO A 270 -12.05 5.84 -14.44
CA PRO A 270 -10.90 4.93 -14.57
C PRO A 270 -9.98 4.93 -13.34
N LEU A 271 -9.66 6.10 -12.77
CA LEU A 271 -8.79 6.18 -11.59
C LEU A 271 -9.45 5.56 -10.35
N ALA A 272 -10.73 5.85 -10.11
CA ALA A 272 -11.47 5.22 -9.02
C ALA A 272 -11.57 3.70 -9.23
N HIS A 273 -11.75 3.24 -10.47
CA HIS A 273 -11.77 1.81 -10.80
C HIS A 273 -10.43 1.14 -10.46
N CYS A 274 -9.29 1.78 -10.75
CA CYS A 274 -7.98 1.30 -10.32
C CYS A 274 -7.90 1.24 -8.79
N GLY A 275 -8.41 2.26 -8.08
CA GLY A 275 -8.42 2.31 -6.63
C GLY A 275 -9.28 1.24 -5.96
N VAL A 276 -10.43 0.90 -6.54
CA VAL A 276 -11.30 -0.20 -6.07
C VAL A 276 -10.62 -1.55 -6.24
N ASN A 277 -9.80 -1.69 -7.30
CA ASN A 277 -9.11 -2.91 -7.66
C ASN A 277 -7.64 -2.93 -7.23
N SER A 278 -7.22 -2.03 -6.34
CA SER A 278 -5.81 -1.82 -6.01
C SER A 278 -5.11 -3.10 -5.52
N LEU A 279 -5.83 -3.99 -4.82
CA LEU A 279 -5.31 -5.30 -4.42
C LEU A 279 -4.88 -6.13 -5.65
N PHE A 280 -5.72 -6.22 -6.69
CA PHE A 280 -5.41 -7.00 -7.88
C PHE A 280 -4.27 -6.40 -8.69
N LEU A 281 -4.21 -5.07 -8.82
CA LEU A 281 -3.05 -4.40 -9.39
C LEU A 281 -1.80 -4.74 -8.57
N LEU A 282 -1.86 -4.68 -7.24
CA LEU A 282 -0.73 -5.01 -6.38
C LEU A 282 -0.26 -6.46 -6.56
N LEU A 283 -1.18 -7.42 -6.69
CA LEU A 283 -0.86 -8.85 -6.89
C LEU A 283 -0.19 -9.13 -8.25
N PHE A 284 -0.69 -8.53 -9.33
CA PHE A 284 -0.34 -8.95 -10.69
C PHE A 284 0.58 -7.99 -11.45
N HIS A 285 0.75 -6.74 -11.00
CA HIS A 285 1.45 -5.73 -11.80
C HIS A 285 2.89 -6.12 -12.17
N SER A 286 3.67 -6.58 -11.20
CA SER A 286 5.11 -6.87 -11.39
C SER A 286 5.35 -8.11 -12.27
N PRO A 287 4.68 -9.26 -12.04
CA PRO A 287 4.76 -10.40 -12.95
C PRO A 287 4.36 -10.05 -14.39
N VAL A 288 3.20 -9.40 -14.58
CA VAL A 288 2.71 -9.05 -15.92
C VAL A 288 3.66 -8.09 -16.61
N GLN A 289 4.05 -7.00 -15.94
CA GLN A 289 4.95 -6.00 -16.51
C GLN A 289 6.29 -6.61 -16.94
N SER A 290 6.83 -7.51 -16.13
CA SER A 290 8.11 -8.15 -16.42
C SER A 290 8.03 -9.15 -17.59
N VAL A 291 6.93 -9.91 -17.70
CA VAL A 291 6.68 -10.76 -18.87
C VAL A 291 6.55 -9.91 -20.12
N THR A 292 5.74 -8.84 -20.08
CA THR A 292 5.57 -7.93 -21.22
C THR A 292 6.89 -7.30 -21.66
N LEU A 293 7.72 -6.81 -20.73
CA LEU A 293 9.02 -6.24 -21.09
C LEU A 293 9.97 -7.28 -21.69
N LYS A 294 9.98 -8.53 -21.21
CA LYS A 294 10.77 -9.60 -21.81
C LYS A 294 10.30 -9.93 -23.22
N THR A 295 8.99 -10.03 -23.43
CA THR A 295 8.40 -10.28 -24.75
C THR A 295 8.71 -9.14 -25.73
N LEU A 296 8.55 -7.88 -25.31
CA LEU A 296 8.88 -6.72 -26.14
C LEU A 296 10.37 -6.68 -26.49
N ALA A 297 11.25 -6.99 -25.53
CA ALA A 297 12.68 -7.08 -25.78
C ALA A 297 13.02 -8.17 -26.82
N ALA A 298 12.35 -9.34 -26.77
CA ALA A 298 12.51 -10.40 -27.76
C ALA A 298 12.01 -9.97 -29.16
N LEU A 299 11.04 -9.05 -29.23
CA LEU A 299 10.56 -8.42 -30.48
C LEU A 299 11.43 -7.23 -30.94
N GLY A 300 12.60 -7.03 -30.34
CA GLY A 300 13.55 -5.96 -30.70
C GLY A 300 13.31 -4.62 -29.99
N TRP A 301 12.29 -4.51 -29.14
CA TRP A 301 12.02 -3.30 -28.35
C TRP A 301 12.80 -3.35 -27.02
N GLN A 302 14.12 -3.23 -27.10
CA GLN A 302 15.00 -3.28 -25.94
C GLN A 302 14.75 -2.10 -24.98
N ARG A 303 14.16 -2.38 -23.81
CA ARG A 303 13.95 -1.47 -22.64
C ARG A 303 13.75 0.02 -22.98
N SER A 304 13.04 0.31 -24.07
CA SER A 304 12.81 1.66 -24.54
C SER A 304 11.65 2.29 -23.79
N THR A 305 11.58 3.61 -23.75
CA THR A 305 10.44 4.32 -23.12
C THR A 305 9.08 3.89 -23.69
N PRO A 306 8.91 3.69 -25.01
CA PRO A 306 7.68 3.12 -25.56
C PRO A 306 7.36 1.73 -25.02
N ALA A 307 8.35 0.83 -24.93
CA ALA A 307 8.17 -0.50 -24.35
C ALA A 307 7.73 -0.42 -22.87
N GLY A 308 8.29 0.56 -22.13
CA GLY A 308 7.89 0.87 -20.77
C GLY A 308 6.41 1.25 -20.64
N TRP A 309 5.93 2.18 -21.48
CA TRP A 309 4.52 2.60 -21.47
C TRP A 309 3.56 1.48 -21.89
N VAL A 310 3.93 0.67 -22.89
CA VAL A 310 3.16 -0.51 -23.28
C VAL A 310 3.10 -1.49 -22.12
N ALA A 311 4.22 -1.80 -21.47
CA ALA A 311 4.25 -2.73 -20.34
C ALA A 311 3.44 -2.21 -19.14
N PHE A 312 3.47 -0.91 -18.87
CA PHE A 312 2.64 -0.27 -17.85
C PHE A 312 1.14 -0.42 -18.16
N ALA A 313 0.73 -0.08 -19.39
CA ALA A 313 -0.67 -0.19 -19.82
C ALA A 313 -1.17 -1.64 -19.78
N VAL A 314 -0.39 -2.59 -20.32
CA VAL A 314 -0.71 -4.03 -20.29
C VAL A 314 -0.80 -4.53 -18.84
N SER A 315 0.14 -4.14 -17.98
CA SER A 315 0.12 -4.49 -16.55
C SER A 315 -1.18 -4.06 -15.86
N VAL A 316 -1.61 -2.82 -16.06
CA VAL A 316 -2.86 -2.29 -15.49
C VAL A 316 -4.07 -3.02 -16.09
N LEU A 317 -4.18 -3.12 -17.41
CA LEU A 317 -5.34 -3.70 -18.09
C LEU A 317 -5.52 -5.18 -17.79
N VAL A 318 -4.44 -5.97 -17.83
CA VAL A 318 -4.47 -7.40 -17.51
C VAL A 318 -4.80 -7.61 -16.04
N SER A 319 -4.24 -6.81 -15.12
CA SER A 319 -4.58 -6.91 -13.68
C SER A 319 -6.07 -6.63 -13.43
N LEU A 320 -6.67 -5.67 -14.14
CA LEU A 320 -8.10 -5.38 -14.06
C LEU A 320 -8.96 -6.48 -14.71
N ALA A 321 -8.52 -7.04 -15.83
CA ALA A 321 -9.20 -8.18 -16.47
C ALA A 321 -9.19 -9.41 -15.56
N LEU A 322 -8.05 -9.72 -14.93
CA LEU A 322 -7.92 -10.78 -13.94
C LEU A 322 -8.81 -10.51 -12.71
N ALA A 323 -8.91 -9.27 -12.25
CA ALA A 323 -9.84 -8.91 -11.18
C ALA A 323 -11.30 -9.25 -11.53
N ARG A 324 -11.70 -9.02 -12.78
CA ARG A 324 -13.05 -9.37 -13.28
C ARG A 324 -13.22 -10.89 -13.35
N LEU A 325 -12.24 -11.60 -13.91
CA LEU A 325 -12.26 -13.06 -14.02
C LEU A 325 -12.35 -13.74 -12.64
N ILE A 326 -11.52 -13.31 -11.70
CA ILE A 326 -11.49 -13.82 -10.34
C ILE A 326 -12.83 -13.60 -9.64
N ARG A 327 -13.48 -12.44 -9.82
CA ARG A 327 -14.80 -12.17 -9.27
C ARG A 327 -15.93 -12.96 -9.94
N SER A 328 -15.77 -13.34 -11.20
CA SER A 328 -16.77 -14.14 -11.92
C SER A 328 -16.72 -15.64 -11.60
N SER A 329 -15.62 -16.13 -11.01
CA SER A 329 -15.45 -17.54 -10.65
C SER A 329 -15.54 -17.74 -9.14
N ALA A 330 -16.40 -18.65 -8.70
CA ALA A 330 -16.57 -18.96 -7.27
C ALA A 330 -15.27 -19.50 -6.65
N TRP A 331 -14.56 -20.37 -7.38
CA TRP A 331 -13.31 -20.97 -6.91
C TRP A 331 -12.18 -19.95 -6.82
N LEU A 332 -11.96 -19.15 -7.88
CA LEU A 332 -10.95 -18.09 -7.85
C LEU A 332 -11.31 -17.01 -6.81
N GLY A 333 -12.59 -16.65 -6.71
CA GLY A 333 -13.08 -15.74 -5.70
C GLY A 333 -12.76 -16.22 -4.28
N TRP A 334 -12.93 -17.52 -4.01
CA TRP A 334 -12.56 -18.12 -2.72
C TRP A 334 -11.08 -18.00 -2.40
N CYS A 335 -10.21 -18.14 -3.39
CA CYS A 335 -8.77 -17.99 -3.20
C CYS A 335 -8.37 -16.54 -2.88
N PHE A 336 -8.91 -15.54 -3.59
CA PHE A 336 -8.39 -14.17 -3.54
C PHE A 336 -9.25 -13.15 -2.78
N LEU A 337 -10.53 -13.44 -2.51
CA LEU A 337 -11.46 -12.48 -1.93
C LEU A 337 -11.93 -12.89 -0.53
N PRO A 338 -12.26 -11.94 0.35
CA PRO A 338 -12.93 -12.25 1.61
C PRO A 338 -14.26 -12.99 1.37
N PRO A 339 -14.66 -13.93 2.25
CA PRO A 339 -15.92 -14.68 2.11
C PRO A 339 -17.15 -13.80 1.89
N SER A 340 -17.22 -12.65 2.56
CA SER A 340 -18.30 -11.66 2.44
C SER A 340 -18.44 -11.03 1.05
N GLN A 341 -17.39 -11.07 0.22
CA GLN A 341 -17.41 -10.55 -1.15
C GLN A 341 -17.80 -11.61 -2.18
N ILE A 342 -17.72 -12.89 -1.84
CA ILE A 342 -18.05 -14.03 -2.73
C ILE A 342 -19.55 -14.30 -2.71
N GLN A 343 -20.20 -14.14 -1.54
CA GLN A 343 -21.63 -14.42 -1.36
C GLN A 343 -22.55 -13.36 -1.98
N ARG A 344 -22.02 -12.22 -2.44
CA ARG A 344 -22.78 -11.28 -3.25
C ARG A 344 -22.88 -11.82 -4.68
N LYS A 345 -23.89 -12.66 -4.94
CA LYS A 345 -24.37 -12.87 -6.32
C LYS A 345 -24.56 -11.48 -6.97
N PRO A 346 -24.18 -11.30 -8.24
CA PRO A 346 -24.62 -10.11 -8.97
C PRO A 346 -26.15 -10.11 -8.94
N SER A 347 -26.76 -9.14 -8.27
CA SER A 347 -28.20 -8.93 -8.39
C SER A 347 -28.49 -8.62 -9.87
N PRO A 348 -29.45 -9.29 -10.52
CA PRO A 348 -29.79 -9.05 -11.93
C PRO A 348 -30.43 -7.67 -12.22
N LEU A 349 -30.40 -6.70 -11.30
CA LEU A 349 -31.09 -5.42 -11.43
C LEU A 349 -30.18 -4.28 -10.98
N ALA A 350 -29.39 -3.77 -11.91
CA ALA A 350 -28.81 -2.42 -11.87
C ALA A 350 -28.81 -1.84 -13.30
N ILE A 351 -29.95 -1.96 -13.99
CA ILE A 351 -30.22 -1.24 -15.24
C ILE A 351 -31.10 -0.01 -14.99
N ASP A 352 -31.83 0.08 -13.86
CA ASP A 352 -32.70 1.23 -13.62
C ASP A 352 -32.17 2.14 -12.51
N GLY A 353 -31.91 3.39 -12.88
CA GLY A 353 -31.32 4.45 -12.06
C GLY A 353 -32.20 4.92 -10.89
N VAL A 354 -32.42 4.06 -9.91
CA VAL A 354 -33.06 4.44 -8.64
C VAL A 354 -31.99 4.68 -7.57
N PRO A 355 -31.94 5.86 -6.92
CA PRO A 355 -30.97 6.14 -5.88
C PRO A 355 -31.23 5.25 -4.65
N MET A 356 -30.20 4.54 -4.20
CA MET A 356 -30.25 3.83 -2.92
C MET A 356 -30.57 4.81 -1.78
N LYS A 357 -31.59 4.45 -1.01
CA LYS A 357 -32.02 5.13 0.23
C LYS A 357 -30.80 5.34 1.16
N PRO A 358 -30.61 6.52 1.76
CA PRO A 358 -29.49 6.75 2.67
C PRO A 358 -29.55 5.78 3.85
N ILE A 359 -28.39 5.25 4.22
CA ILE A 359 -28.17 4.54 5.49
C ILE A 359 -28.50 5.53 6.63
N PRO A 360 -29.30 5.15 7.64
CA PRO A 360 -29.55 6.00 8.80
C PRO A 360 -28.24 6.34 9.49
N LEU A 361 -27.99 7.64 9.68
CA LEU A 361 -26.99 8.13 10.61
C LEU A 361 -27.60 8.02 12.01
N GLU A 362 -27.46 6.86 12.64
CA GLU A 362 -27.71 6.74 14.08
C GLU A 362 -26.43 6.99 14.87
N ASP A 363 -26.57 7.91 15.83
CA ASP A 363 -25.75 8.24 16.99
C ASP A 363 -24.34 8.81 16.79
N VAL A 364 -24.30 10.05 16.30
CA VAL A 364 -23.33 11.04 16.79
C VAL A 364 -23.93 11.68 18.05
N ALA A 365 -23.42 11.31 19.23
CA ALA A 365 -23.78 11.96 20.48
C ALA A 365 -23.59 13.49 20.39
N PRO A 366 -24.52 14.30 20.89
CA PRO A 366 -24.44 15.75 20.81
C PRO A 366 -23.27 16.26 21.66
N VAL A 367 -22.39 17.05 21.03
CA VAL A 367 -21.41 17.88 21.74
C VAL A 367 -22.19 18.91 22.53
N VAL A 368 -22.21 18.75 23.85
CA VAL A 368 -22.70 19.75 24.80
C VAL A 368 -21.86 21.02 24.61
N ARG A 369 -22.49 22.07 24.08
CA ARG A 369 -21.96 23.42 24.18
C ARG A 369 -22.25 23.92 25.58
N GLY A 370 -21.22 23.97 26.42
CA GLY A 370 -21.23 24.74 27.66
C GLY A 370 -20.80 26.17 27.38
N VAL A 371 -21.58 27.10 27.93
CA VAL A 371 -21.48 28.57 27.88
C VAL A 371 -20.15 29.07 28.44
#